data_AF-A0A7Y4TTK4-F1
#
_entry.id   AF-A0A7Y4TTK4-F1
#
_cell.length_a   1.000
_cell.length_b   1.000
_cell.length_c   1.000
_cell.angle_alpha   90.00
_cell.angle_beta   90.00
_cell.angle_gamma   90.00
#
_symmetry.space_group_name_H-M   'P 1'
#
loop_
_entity.id
_entity.type
_entity.pdbx_description
1 polymer ?
#
loop_
_entity_poly.entity_id
_entity_poly.type
_entity_poly.pdbx_seq_one_letter_code
_entity_poly.pdbx_strand_id
1 'polypeptide(L)'
;MRTTLTLDDEAMAGIKQVQKKRPEATFKEIVNQLVKKGLAAEGETVKVRFKITPGHDTKPKAGLNYDKISELISIAEGDFHK
;
A
#
# COMPACT_ATOMS: atom_id res chain seq x y z
N MET A 1 -27.03 23.68 -1.24
CA MET A 1 -28.09 23.16 -0.35
C MET A 1 -27.71 23.45 1.10
N ARG A 2 -28.69 23.74 1.97
CA ARG A 2 -28.48 23.86 3.42
C ARG A 2 -29.00 22.58 4.07
N THR A 3 -28.12 21.87 4.76
CA THR A 3 -28.41 20.59 5.39
C THR A 3 -27.87 20.62 6.82
N THR A 4 -28.55 19.95 7.74
CA THR A 4 -28.07 19.72 9.11
C THR A 4 -27.42 18.34 9.17
N LEU A 5 -26.20 18.27 9.72
CA LEU A 5 -25.44 17.04 9.85
C LEU A 5 -25.16 16.79 11.33
N THR A 6 -25.48 15.59 11.81
CA THR A 6 -25.07 15.13 13.14
C THR A 6 -23.70 14.46 13.01
N LEU A 7 -22.75 14.88 13.85
CA LEU A 7 -21.37 14.37 13.87
C LEU A 7 -21.05 13.84 15.26
N ASP A 8 -20.35 12.72 15.33
CA ASP A 8 -19.79 12.24 16.59
C ASP A 8 -18.62 13.10 17.08
N ASP A 9 -18.20 12.86 18.33
CA ASP A 9 -17.16 13.64 18.99
C ASP A 9 -15.78 13.50 18.30
N GLU A 10 -15.47 12.33 17.74
CA GLU A 10 -14.20 12.07 17.07
C GLU A 10 -14.11 12.84 15.75
N ALA A 11 -15.17 12.79 14.93
CA ALA A 11 -15.30 13.52 13.69
C ALA A 11 -15.23 15.03 13.95
N MET A 12 -15.94 15.53 14.97
CA MET A 12 -15.88 16.93 15.38
C MET A 12 -14.47 17.34 15.84
N ALA A 13 -13.79 16.50 16.61
CA ALA A 13 -12.41 16.75 17.04
C ALA A 13 -11.45 16.81 15.84
N GLY A 14 -11.59 15.88 14.88
CA GLY A 14 -10.82 15.86 13.64
C GLY A 14 -11.02 17.14 12.82
N ILE A 15 -12.26 17.57 12.61
CA ILE A 15 -12.57 18.80 11.86
C ILE A 15 -11.97 20.02 12.57
N LYS A 16 -12.07 20.12 13.90
CA LYS A 16 -11.45 21.21 14.68
C LYS A 16 -9.93 21.23 14.54
N GLN A 17 -9.27 20.08 14.48
CA GLN A 17 -7.82 20.02 14.24
C GLN A 17 -7.46 20.53 12.84
N VAL A 18 -8.25 20.18 11.82
CA VAL A 18 -8.06 20.70 10.46
C VAL A 18 -8.27 22.22 10.43
N GLN A 19 -9.28 22.72 11.14
CA GLN A 19 -9.56 24.16 11.23
C GLN A 19 -8.44 24.94 11.92
N LYS A 20 -7.84 24.38 12.98
CA LYS A 20 -6.64 24.97 13.60
C LYS A 20 -5.46 25.12 12.63
N LYS A 21 -5.35 24.22 11.65
CA LYS A 21 -4.29 24.26 10.62
C LYS A 21 -4.62 25.19 9.46
N ARG A 22 -5.88 25.62 9.33
CA ARG A 22 -6.42 26.44 8.23
C ARG A 22 -7.39 27.49 8.77
N PRO A 23 -6.89 28.47 9.55
CA PRO A 23 -7.72 29.44 10.25
C PRO A 23 -8.57 30.30 9.30
N GLU A 24 -8.14 30.49 8.05
CA GLU A 24 -8.85 31.20 6.99
C GLU A 24 -10.06 30.43 6.44
N ALA A 25 -10.12 29.11 6.61
CA ALA A 25 -11.18 28.28 6.06
C ALA A 25 -12.38 28.20 7.01
N THR A 26 -13.57 28.41 6.46
CA THR A 26 -14.82 28.25 7.21
C THR A 26 -15.10 26.78 7.50
N PHE A 27 -15.85 26.50 8.57
CA PHE A 27 -16.27 25.13 8.91
C PHE A 27 -16.96 24.44 7.74
N LYS A 28 -17.83 25.16 7.01
CA LYS A 28 -18.53 24.66 5.82
C LYS A 28 -17.55 24.23 4.72
N GLU A 29 -16.51 25.01 4.44
CA GLU A 29 -15.53 24.68 3.41
C GLU A 29 -14.73 23.44 3.78
N ILE A 30 -14.31 23.34 5.04
CA ILE A 30 -13.58 22.18 5.56
C ILE A 30 -14.45 20.92 5.45
N VAL A 31 -15.69 20.96 5.95
CA VAL A 31 -16.62 19.83 5.89
C VAL A 31 -16.86 19.40 4.43
N ASN A 32 -17.17 20.35 3.54
CA ASN A 32 -17.39 20.02 2.13
C ASN A 32 -16.15 19.41 1.46
N GLN A 33 -14.96 19.92 1.78
CA GLN A 33 -13.73 19.37 1.22
C GLN A 33 -13.46 17.94 1.73
N LEU A 34 -13.67 17.69 3.03
CA LEU A 34 -13.48 16.37 3.63
C LEU A 34 -14.49 15.36 3.07
N VAL A 35 -15.77 15.74 2.95
CA VAL A 35 -16.80 14.88 2.34
C VAL A 35 -16.44 14.56 0.89
N LYS A 36 -16.02 15.55 0.09
CA LYS A 36 -15.56 15.31 -1.29
C LYS A 36 -14.40 14.31 -1.35
N LYS A 37 -13.41 14.44 -0.46
CA LYS A 37 -12.27 13.52 -0.40
C LYS A 37 -12.68 12.12 0.03
N GLY A 38 -13.56 12.01 1.02
CA GLY A 38 -14.09 10.73 1.49
C GLY A 38 -14.84 9.99 0.39
N LEU A 39 -15.75 10.67 -0.31
CA LEU A 39 -16.50 10.10 -1.43
C LEU A 39 -15.59 9.71 -2.61
N ALA A 40 -14.53 10.47 -2.88
CA ALA A 40 -13.55 10.10 -3.90
C ALA A 40 -12.73 8.87 -3.49
N ALA A 41 -12.35 8.76 -2.22
CA ALA A 41 -11.60 7.63 -1.68
C ALA A 41 -12.41 6.34 -1.58
N GLU A 42 -13.73 6.44 -1.39
CA GLU A 42 -14.64 5.28 -1.32
C GLU A 42 -14.66 4.46 -2.62
N GLY A 43 -14.39 5.09 -3.77
CA GLY A 43 -14.22 4.42 -5.06
C GLY A 43 -12.79 3.91 -5.34
N GLU A 44 -11.82 4.34 -4.54
CA GLU A 44 -10.44 3.90 -4.66
C GLU A 44 -10.24 2.66 -3.79
N THR A 45 -10.42 1.47 -4.38
CA THR A 45 -9.98 0.24 -3.71
C THR A 45 -8.53 0.42 -3.33
N VAL A 46 -8.24 0.36 -2.02
CA VAL A 46 -6.87 0.40 -1.50
C VAL A 46 -6.09 -0.67 -2.25
N LYS A 47 -5.25 -0.26 -3.20
CA LYS A 47 -4.37 -1.17 -3.92
C LYS A 47 -3.33 -1.67 -2.94
N VAL A 48 -3.71 -2.68 -2.16
CA VAL A 48 -2.77 -3.37 -1.29
C VAL A 48 -1.74 -3.99 -2.23
N ARG A 49 -0.49 -3.54 -2.13
CA ARG A 49 0.60 -4.17 -2.87
C ARG A 49 0.65 -5.64 -2.45
N PHE A 50 0.43 -6.53 -3.40
CA PHE A 50 0.61 -7.96 -3.16
C PHE A 50 2.08 -8.19 -2.79
N LYS A 51 2.32 -8.64 -1.56
CA LYS A 51 3.66 -8.90 -1.02
C LYS A 51 3.78 -10.38 -0.74
N ILE A 52 4.68 -11.04 -1.46
CA ILE A 52 5.01 -12.45 -1.23
C ILE A 52 6.22 -12.49 -0.29
N THR A 53 6.13 -13.28 0.77
CA THR A 53 7.27 -13.69 1.58
C THR A 53 7.63 -15.12 1.18
N PRO A 54 8.80 -15.39 0.59
CA PRO A 54 9.22 -16.75 0.27
C PRO A 54 9.26 -17.62 1.53
N GLY A 55 8.78 -18.86 1.44
CA GLY A 55 8.80 -19.81 2.57
C GLY A 55 10.19 -20.37 2.89
N HIS A 56 11.17 -20.18 2.00
CA HIS A 56 12.53 -20.67 2.12
C HIS A 56 13.54 -19.66 1.57
N ASP A 57 14.83 -19.85 1.90
CA ASP A 57 15.91 -19.02 1.37
C ASP A 57 16.00 -19.18 -0.15
N THR A 58 15.87 -18.07 -0.87
CA THR A 58 15.93 -18.02 -2.34
C THR A 58 17.34 -17.76 -2.85
N LYS A 59 18.34 -17.67 -1.97
CA LYS A 59 19.73 -17.51 -2.40
C LYS A 59 20.21 -18.75 -3.16
N PRO A 60 21.02 -18.56 -4.20
CA PRO A 60 21.73 -19.66 -4.83
C PRO A 60 22.57 -20.39 -3.78
N LYS A 61 22.56 -21.74 -3.83
CA LYS A 61 23.49 -22.52 -3.01
C LYS A 61 24.93 -22.12 -3.36
N ALA A 62 25.83 -22.15 -2.38
CA ALA A 62 27.23 -21.81 -2.58
C ALA A 62 27.83 -22.63 -3.74
N GLY A 63 28.46 -21.93 -4.70
CA GLY A 63 29.03 -22.55 -5.91
C GLY A 63 28.04 -22.79 -7.05
N LEU A 64 26.75 -22.50 -6.88
CA LEU A 64 25.75 -22.57 -7.95
C LEU A 64 25.38 -21.17 -8.45
N ASN A 65 25.39 -21.01 -9.77
CA ASN A 65 24.77 -19.86 -10.43
C ASN A 65 23.55 -20.36 -11.22
N TYR A 66 22.35 -20.01 -10.75
CA TYR A 66 21.11 -20.48 -11.37
C TYR A 66 20.84 -19.88 -12.77
N ASP A 67 21.52 -18.79 -13.14
CA ASP A 67 21.43 -18.23 -14.48
C ASP A 67 22.33 -18.96 -15.50
N LYS A 68 23.24 -19.81 -15.04
CA LYS A 68 24.16 -20.57 -15.89
C LYS A 68 23.69 -22.01 -16.08
N ILE A 69 22.70 -22.19 -16.94
CA ILE A 69 22.03 -23.47 -17.19
C ILE A 69 23.02 -24.60 -17.53
N SER A 70 24.04 -24.33 -18.38
CA SER A 70 25.03 -25.36 -18.77
C SER A 70 25.85 -25.89 -17.58
N GLU A 71 26.22 -25.03 -16.62
CA GLU A 71 26.94 -25.46 -15.41
C GLU A 71 26.03 -26.29 -14.50
N LEU A 72 24.76 -25.92 -14.36
CA LEU A 72 23.78 -26.67 -13.57
C LEU A 72 23.51 -28.06 -14.14
N ILE A 73 23.40 -28.15 -15.46
CA ILE A 73 23.23 -29.42 -16.17
C ILE A 73 24.44 -30.31 -15.93
N SER A 74 25.65 -29.78 -16.11
CA SER A 74 26.88 -30.54 -15.88
C SER A 74 27.01 -31.05 -14.43
N ILE A 75 26.57 -30.26 -13.44
CA ILE A 75 26.55 -30.66 -12.02
C ILE A 75 25.46 -31.71 -11.76
N ALA A 76 24.30 -31.60 -12.40
CA ALA A 76 23.19 -32.55 -12.24
C ALA A 76 23.47 -33.90 -12.92
N GLU A 77 24.15 -33.89 -14.07
CA GLU A 77 24.48 -35.08 -14.86
C GLU A 77 25.73 -35.81 -14.34
N GLY A 78 26.65 -35.09 -13.67
CA GLY A 78 27.88 -35.64 -13.09
C GLY A 78 28.91 -36.12 -14.12
N ASP A 79 30.10 -36.54 -13.66
CA ASP A 79 31.23 -37.01 -14.50
C ASP A 79 30.95 -38.30 -15.32
N PHE A 80 29.71 -38.79 -15.35
CA PHE A 80 29.31 -39.97 -16.13
C PHE A 80 28.88 -39.68 -17.56
N HIS A 81 28.92 -38.41 -17.99
CA HIS A 81 28.79 -38.06 -19.41
C HIS A 81 30.15 -38.24 -20.13
N LYS A 82 30.43 -39.46 -20.55
CA LYS A 82 31.35 -39.75 -21.66
C LYS A 82 30.59 -40.42 -22.80
#